data_AF-A0A6J4TXL9-F1
#
_entry.id   AF-A0A6J4TXL9-F1
#
_cell.length_a   1.000
_cell.length_b   1.000
_cell.length_c   1.000
_cell.angle_alpha   90.00
_cell.angle_beta   90.00
_cell.angle_gamma   90.00
#
_symmetry.space_group_name_H-M   'P 1'
#
loop_
_entity.id
_entity.type
_entity.pdbx_description
1 polymer ?
#
loop_
_entity_poly.entity_id
_entity_poly.type
_entity_poly.pdbx_seq_one_letter_code
_entity_poly.pdbx_strand_id
1 'polypeptide(L)'
;FRQSRLAEAAKLVTAAQAKPARVGPSLSLDRYVGDYADPWYGTIKVRRSGKALAIQFPHSRGMDSVLVHHQYDTFRTRPALRWIEPAYVTFSIDADGKVDRIRMKPVSPIADFSFDYQDLDFAPVAAAAEVAK
;
A
#
# COMPACT_ATOMS: atom_id res chain seq x y z
N PHE A 1 -10.58 29.66 -17.32
CA PHE A 1 -10.67 29.50 -15.85
C PHE A 1 -10.70 28.05 -15.37
N ARG A 2 -11.64 27.19 -15.81
CA ARG A 2 -11.70 25.78 -15.35
C ARG A 2 -10.53 24.91 -15.85
N GLN A 3 -10.15 25.04 -17.13
CA GLN A 3 -9.06 24.26 -17.73
C GLN A 3 -7.66 24.66 -17.22
N SER A 4 -7.44 25.95 -16.93
CA SER A 4 -6.16 26.44 -16.42
C SER A 4 -5.85 25.92 -15.02
N ARG A 5 -6.85 25.87 -14.12
CA ARG A 5 -6.70 25.25 -12.80
C ARG A 5 -6.42 23.75 -12.86
N LEU A 6 -7.05 23.03 -13.79
CA LEU A 6 -6.83 21.59 -13.95
C LEU A 6 -5.41 21.29 -14.44
N ALA A 7 -4.89 22.09 -15.39
CA ALA A 7 -3.53 21.95 -15.89
C ALA A 7 -2.47 22.29 -14.82
N GLU A 8 -2.75 23.30 -14.00
CA GLU A 8 -1.88 23.71 -12.89
C GLU A 8 -1.89 22.67 -11.75
N ALA A 9 -3.06 22.15 -11.39
CA ALA A 9 -3.19 21.02 -10.46
C ALA A 9 -2.46 19.78 -10.98
N ALA A 10 -2.62 19.43 -12.26
CA ALA A 10 -1.90 18.30 -12.86
C ALA A 10 -0.37 18.48 -12.82
N LYS A 11 0.13 19.70 -13.05
CA LYS A 11 1.56 20.03 -12.93
C LYS A 11 2.08 19.90 -11.50
N LEU A 12 1.32 20.37 -10.51
CA LEU A 12 1.69 20.23 -9.10
C LEU A 12 1.69 18.77 -8.64
N VAL A 13 0.72 17.98 -9.07
CA VAL A 13 0.67 16.52 -8.82
C VAL A 13 1.89 15.83 -9.44
N THR A 14 2.23 16.18 -10.67
CA THR A 14 3.39 15.59 -11.37
C THR A 14 4.72 16.02 -10.75
N ALA A 15 4.82 17.27 -10.28
CA ALA A 15 6.04 17.80 -9.65
C ALA A 15 6.25 17.26 -8.23
N ALA A 16 5.18 16.97 -7.49
CA ALA A 16 5.24 16.37 -6.16
C ALA A 16 5.65 14.89 -6.18
N GLN A 17 5.45 14.20 -7.31
CA GLN A 17 5.85 12.81 -7.48
C GLN A 17 7.35 12.73 -7.84
N ALA A 18 8.17 12.40 -6.85
CA ALA A 18 9.58 12.11 -7.07
C ALA A 18 9.75 10.96 -8.07
N LYS A 19 10.75 11.05 -8.95
CA LYS A 19 11.09 9.95 -9.87
C LYS A 19 11.57 8.75 -9.03
N PRO A 20 10.97 7.57 -9.18
CA PRO A 20 11.36 6.44 -8.35
C PRO A 20 12.79 5.98 -8.64
N ALA A 21 13.50 5.57 -7.59
CA ALA A 21 14.78 4.90 -7.75
C ALA A 21 14.59 3.58 -8.50
N ARG A 22 15.49 3.26 -9.45
CA ARG A 22 15.47 1.98 -10.19
C ARG A 22 16.08 0.85 -9.34
N VAL A 23 15.51 0.62 -8.18
CA VAL A 23 15.93 -0.39 -7.21
C VAL A 23 14.76 -1.31 -6.92
N GLY A 24 15.01 -2.61 -6.76
CA GLY A 24 13.97 -3.59 -6.44
C GLY A 24 13.52 -3.53 -4.98
N PRO A 25 12.51 -4.34 -4.61
CA PRO A 25 12.18 -4.60 -3.21
C PRO A 25 13.35 -5.28 -2.50
N SER A 26 13.50 -5.04 -1.19
CA SER A 26 14.58 -5.64 -0.41
C SER A 26 14.39 -7.14 -0.19
N LEU A 27 13.14 -7.63 -0.23
CA LEU A 27 12.78 -9.04 -0.06
C LEU A 27 12.21 -9.64 -1.34
N SER A 28 12.20 -10.98 -1.42
CA SER A 28 11.37 -11.66 -2.41
C SER A 28 9.89 -11.40 -2.12
N LEU A 29 9.05 -11.42 -3.16
CA LEU A 29 7.62 -11.10 -3.01
C LEU A 29 6.91 -11.99 -1.99
N ASP A 30 7.29 -13.26 -1.89
CA ASP A 30 6.69 -14.20 -0.94
C ASP A 30 6.90 -13.79 0.52
N ARG A 31 7.95 -13.00 0.84
CA ARG A 31 8.21 -12.53 2.21
C ARG A 31 7.35 -11.33 2.64
N TYR A 32 6.61 -10.71 1.72
CA TYR A 32 5.59 -9.70 2.07
C TYR A 32 4.20 -10.29 2.24
N VAL A 33 4.02 -11.60 1.99
CA VAL A 33 2.73 -12.28 2.12
C VAL A 33 2.42 -12.47 3.60
N GLY A 34 1.22 -12.07 4.01
CA GLY A 34 0.80 -12.18 5.40
C GLY A 34 -0.55 -11.53 5.65
N ASP A 35 -1.05 -11.73 6.86
CA ASP A 35 -2.17 -10.97 7.41
C ASP A 35 -1.60 -9.89 8.31
N TYR A 36 -2.13 -8.68 8.17
CA TYR A 36 -1.70 -7.53 8.93
C TYR A 36 -2.92 -6.86 9.54
N ALA A 37 -2.79 -6.39 10.78
CA ALA A 37 -3.87 -5.77 11.51
C ALA A 37 -3.46 -4.38 11.98
N ASP A 38 -4.39 -3.44 11.80
CA ASP A 38 -4.37 -2.12 12.39
C ASP A 38 -5.51 -2.06 13.42
N PRO A 39 -5.29 -1.48 14.63
CA PRO A 39 -6.32 -1.43 15.68
C PRO A 39 -7.61 -0.70 15.29
N TRP A 40 -7.53 0.26 14.36
CA TRP A 40 -8.66 1.09 13.95
C TRP A 40 -9.37 0.54 12.71
N TYR A 41 -8.62 0.15 11.68
CA TYR A 41 -9.15 -0.36 10.42
C TYR A 41 -9.51 -1.84 10.47
N GLY A 42 -8.78 -2.62 11.27
CA GLY A 42 -8.85 -4.08 11.30
C GLY A 42 -7.84 -4.72 10.37
N THR A 43 -8.22 -5.84 9.73
CA THR A 43 -7.26 -6.69 9.01
C THR A 43 -7.17 -6.36 7.52
N ILE A 44 -5.97 -6.51 6.97
CA ILE A 44 -5.68 -6.60 5.53
C ILE A 44 -4.92 -7.89 5.24
N LYS A 45 -5.04 -8.37 4.01
CA LYS A 45 -4.36 -9.58 3.56
C LYS A 45 -3.48 -9.28 2.38
N VAL A 46 -2.18 -9.52 2.50
CA VAL A 46 -1.25 -9.47 1.38
C VAL A 46 -1.02 -10.88 0.88
N ARG A 47 -1.21 -11.11 -0.42
CA ARG A 47 -1.14 -12.43 -1.07
C ARG A 47 -0.37 -12.37 -2.38
N ARG A 48 0.13 -13.52 -2.83
CA ARG A 48 0.69 -13.64 -4.18
C ARG A 48 -0.43 -13.61 -5.21
N SER A 49 -0.18 -12.87 -6.27
CA SER A 49 -1.02 -12.80 -7.47
C SER A 49 -0.12 -12.97 -8.69
N GLY A 50 0.19 -14.22 -9.04
CA GLY A 50 1.12 -14.56 -10.11
C GLY A 50 2.52 -13.97 -9.86
N LYS A 51 2.97 -13.07 -10.72
CA LYS A 51 4.26 -12.37 -10.57
C LYS A 51 4.19 -11.11 -9.71
N ALA A 52 3.03 -10.78 -9.16
CA ALA A 52 2.81 -9.58 -8.33
C ALA A 52 2.31 -9.94 -6.93
N LEU A 53 2.07 -8.92 -6.12
CA LEU A 53 1.32 -9.02 -4.88
C LEU A 53 -0.10 -8.48 -5.08
N ALA A 54 -1.02 -8.91 -4.24
CA ALA A 54 -2.35 -8.33 -4.11
C ALA A 54 -2.60 -8.01 -2.63
N ILE A 55 -3.27 -6.89 -2.38
CA ILE A 55 -3.78 -6.50 -1.08
C ILE A 55 -5.30 -6.63 -1.10
N GLN A 56 -5.83 -7.30 -0.09
CA GLN A 56 -7.26 -7.47 0.11
C GLN A 56 -7.69 -6.71 1.34
N PHE A 57 -8.87 -6.10 1.26
CA PHE A 57 -9.46 -5.29 2.32
C PHE A 57 -10.81 -5.91 2.75
N PRO A 58 -10.81 -6.94 3.61
CA PRO A 58 -12.03 -7.65 4.02
C PRO A 58 -13.15 -6.74 4.56
N HIS A 59 -12.77 -5.61 5.18
CA HIS A 59 -13.71 -4.65 5.76
C HIS A 59 -14.16 -3.56 4.78
N SER A 60 -13.58 -3.48 3.58
CA SER A 60 -13.88 -2.44 2.58
C SER A 60 -14.06 -3.04 1.19
N ARG A 61 -15.31 -3.36 0.84
CA ARG A 61 -15.67 -4.00 -0.43
C ARG A 61 -15.20 -3.17 -1.62
N GLY A 62 -14.55 -3.83 -2.58
CA GLY A 62 -14.12 -3.21 -3.84
C GLY A 62 -12.77 -2.50 -3.78
N MET A 63 -12.12 -2.43 -2.61
CA MET A 63 -10.79 -1.82 -2.46
C MET A 63 -9.62 -2.75 -2.80
N ASP A 64 -9.90 -4.05 -2.97
CA ASP A 64 -8.90 -5.05 -3.36
C ASP A 64 -8.11 -4.58 -4.59
N SER A 65 -6.79 -4.69 -4.48
CA SER A 65 -5.87 -4.06 -5.42
C SER A 65 -4.66 -4.93 -5.69
N VAL A 66 -4.20 -4.94 -6.94
CA VAL A 66 -2.87 -5.46 -7.27
C VAL A 66 -1.83 -4.45 -6.81
N LEU A 67 -0.75 -4.92 -6.20
CA LEU A 67 0.39 -4.11 -5.80
C LEU A 67 1.46 -4.13 -6.90
N VAL A 68 1.74 -2.96 -7.45
CA VAL A 68 2.80 -2.74 -8.45
C VAL A 68 4.00 -2.13 -7.73
N HIS A 69 5.18 -2.70 -7.92
CA HIS A 69 6.39 -2.18 -7.28
C HIS A 69 6.67 -0.73 -7.71
N HIS A 70 7.04 0.12 -6.75
CA HIS A 70 7.34 1.54 -6.98
C HIS A 70 8.84 1.81 -6.79
N GLN A 71 9.33 1.66 -5.56
CA GLN A 71 10.75 1.79 -5.20
C GLN A 71 10.97 1.21 -3.79
N TYR A 72 12.15 0.65 -3.53
CA TYR A 72 12.46 0.00 -2.25
C TYR A 72 11.32 -0.95 -1.84
N ASP A 73 10.95 -0.96 -0.56
CA ASP A 73 9.82 -1.72 -0.02
C ASP A 73 8.47 -0.99 -0.15
N THR A 74 8.34 -0.12 -1.15
CA THR A 74 7.10 0.60 -1.47
C THR A 74 6.48 0.07 -2.75
N PHE A 75 5.18 -0.20 -2.66
CA PHE A 75 4.33 -0.60 -3.78
C PHE A 75 3.22 0.43 -3.97
N ARG A 76 2.65 0.49 -5.17
CA ARG A 76 1.47 1.28 -5.49
C ARG A 76 0.30 0.36 -5.73
N THR A 77 -0.85 0.64 -5.12
CA THR A 77 -2.10 -0.05 -5.46
C THR A 77 -2.49 0.25 -6.90
N ARG A 78 -3.05 -0.76 -7.57
CA ARG A 78 -3.73 -0.63 -8.85
C ARG A 78 -5.16 -1.16 -8.65
N PRO A 79 -6.08 -0.31 -8.17
CA PRO A 79 -7.46 -0.71 -7.94
C PRO A 79 -8.16 -1.02 -9.26
N ALA A 80 -9.11 -1.94 -9.24
CA ALA A 80 -9.94 -2.24 -10.40
C ALA A 80 -11.00 -1.15 -10.65
N LEU A 81 -11.49 -0.53 -9.59
CA LEU A 81 -12.52 0.51 -9.63
C LEU A 81 -11.88 1.88 -9.84
N ARG A 82 -12.34 2.61 -10.85
CA ARG A 82 -11.73 3.88 -11.31
C ARG A 82 -11.88 5.06 -10.34
N TRP A 83 -12.85 4.98 -9.43
CA TRP A 83 -13.08 6.02 -8.41
C TRP A 83 -12.28 5.79 -7.13
N ILE A 84 -11.54 4.68 -7.04
CA ILE A 84 -10.63 4.44 -5.92
C ILE A 84 -9.29 5.04 -6.30
N GLU A 85 -8.85 6.00 -5.49
CA GLU A 85 -7.56 6.63 -5.67
C GLU A 85 -6.43 5.66 -5.31
N PRO A 86 -5.38 5.53 -6.16
CA PRO A 86 -4.22 4.74 -5.84
C PRO A 86 -3.51 5.24 -4.58
N ALA A 87 -2.95 4.30 -3.82
CA ALA A 87 -2.18 4.55 -2.61
C ALA A 87 -0.82 3.86 -2.69
N TYR A 88 0.19 4.48 -2.11
CA TYR A 88 1.44 3.84 -1.74
C TYR A 88 1.21 2.94 -0.52
N VAL A 89 1.83 1.77 -0.56
CA VAL A 89 1.88 0.77 0.51
C VAL A 89 3.35 0.54 0.80
N THR A 90 3.80 0.98 1.98
CA THR A 90 5.21 0.93 2.37
C THR A 90 5.39 -0.09 3.47
N PHE A 91 6.22 -1.09 3.22
CA PHE A 91 6.60 -2.11 4.19
C PHE A 91 7.87 -1.66 4.91
N SER A 92 7.84 -1.68 6.24
CA SER A 92 9.04 -1.51 7.08
C SER A 92 9.59 -2.88 7.43
N ILE A 93 10.89 -3.06 7.25
CA ILE A 93 11.58 -4.32 7.48
C ILE A 93 12.44 -4.20 8.75
N ASP A 94 12.33 -5.16 9.66
CA ASP A 94 13.12 -5.22 10.89
C ASP A 94 14.57 -5.69 10.67
N ALA A 95 15.34 -5.73 11.75
CA ALA A 95 16.74 -6.15 11.74
C ALA A 95 16.94 -7.63 11.33
N ASP A 96 15.90 -8.47 11.48
CA ASP A 96 15.90 -9.88 11.07
C ASP A 96 15.42 -10.05 9.60
N GLY A 97 15.15 -8.95 8.91
CA GLY A 97 14.68 -8.94 7.54
C GLY A 97 13.20 -9.32 7.38
N LYS A 98 12.39 -9.26 8.44
CA LYS A 98 10.94 -9.54 8.39
C LYS A 98 10.14 -8.24 8.30
N VAL A 99 8.92 -8.32 7.75
CA VAL A 99 8.02 -7.16 7.77
C VAL A 99 7.57 -6.90 9.20
N ASP A 100 7.77 -5.68 9.68
CA ASP A 100 7.32 -5.20 11.00
C ASP A 100 6.09 -4.30 10.90
N ARG A 101 6.01 -3.44 9.87
CA ARG A 101 4.90 -2.50 9.69
C ARG A 101 4.51 -2.32 8.24
N ILE A 102 3.25 -1.99 8.01
CA ILE A 102 2.75 -1.47 6.74
C ILE A 102 2.07 -0.13 6.98
N ARG A 103 2.49 0.89 6.23
CA ARG A 103 1.84 2.20 6.21
C ARG A 103 1.36 2.53 4.81
N MET A 104 0.28 3.30 4.74
CA MET A 104 -0.32 3.70 3.47
C MET A 104 -0.33 5.22 3.30
N LYS A 105 -0.20 5.70 2.07
CA LYS A 105 -0.35 7.12 1.72
C LYS A 105 -1.00 7.26 0.35
N PRO A 106 -1.93 8.21 0.13
CA PRO A 106 -2.48 8.43 -1.19
C PRO A 106 -1.39 8.88 -2.17
N VAL A 107 -1.50 8.46 -3.44
CA VAL A 107 -0.59 8.89 -4.52
C VAL A 107 -0.92 10.31 -4.98
N SER A 108 -2.20 10.69 -4.91
CA SER A 108 -2.68 12.02 -5.29
C SER A 108 -2.73 12.95 -4.07
N PRO A 109 -2.12 14.14 -4.12
CA PRO A 109 -2.20 15.14 -3.05
C PRO A 109 -3.59 15.78 -2.92
N ILE A 110 -4.49 15.54 -3.89
CA ILE A 110 -5.88 16.02 -3.89
C ILE A 110 -6.89 14.87 -3.74
N ALA A 111 -6.42 13.67 -3.35
CA ALA A 111 -7.33 12.56 -3.09
C ALA A 111 -8.38 12.99 -2.05
N ASP A 112 -9.63 12.61 -2.28
CA ASP A 112 -10.69 12.78 -1.29
C ASP A 112 -10.37 11.87 -0.09
N PHE A 113 -9.99 12.50 1.04
CA PHE A 113 -9.39 11.88 2.22
C PHE A 113 -10.32 10.98 3.03
N SER A 114 -11.45 10.54 2.47
CA SER A 114 -12.44 9.66 3.10
C SER A 114 -11.91 8.28 3.58
N PHE A 115 -10.60 8.03 3.49
CA PHE A 115 -9.95 6.75 3.82
C PHE A 115 -8.85 6.85 4.90
N ASP A 116 -8.53 8.04 5.43
CA ASP A 116 -7.56 8.29 6.53
C ASP A 116 -6.26 7.45 6.48
N TYR A 117 -5.68 7.31 5.28
CA TYR A 117 -4.50 6.44 5.08
C TYR A 117 -3.31 6.80 5.99
N GLN A 118 -3.18 8.08 6.37
CA GLN A 118 -2.11 8.55 7.26
C GLN A 118 -2.16 7.95 8.67
N ASP A 119 -3.33 7.47 9.11
CA ASP A 119 -3.54 6.92 10.45
C ASP A 119 -3.37 5.39 10.47
N LEU A 120 -3.24 4.75 9.31
CA LEU A 120 -3.07 3.30 9.18
C LEU A 120 -1.64 2.88 9.50
N ASP A 121 -1.49 2.03 10.52
CA ASP A 121 -0.22 1.42 10.92
C ASP A 121 -0.42 -0.08 11.20
N PHE A 122 -0.45 -0.88 10.13
CA PHE A 122 -0.67 -2.31 10.26
C PHE A 122 0.58 -3.02 10.76
N ALA A 123 0.41 -3.90 11.75
CA ALA A 123 1.43 -4.85 12.19
C ALA A 123 1.09 -6.27 11.71
N PRO A 124 2.07 -7.16 11.48
CA PRO A 124 1.79 -8.56 11.21
C PRO A 124 0.89 -9.14 12.30
N VAL A 125 -0.19 -9.80 11.88
CA VAL A 125 -0.91 -10.69 12.78
C VAL A 125 0.06 -11.84 13.04
N ALA A 126 0.58 -11.94 14.26
CA ALA A 126 1.38 -13.10 14.64
C ALA A 126 0.61 -14.34 14.17
N ALA A 127 1.22 -15.15 13.30
CA ALA A 127 0.71 -16.49 13.07
C ALA A 127 0.58 -17.07 14.47
N ALA A 128 -0.67 -17.34 14.90
CA ALA A 128 -0.96 -17.83 16.24
C ALA A 128 0.12 -18.86 16.55
N ALA A 129 1.00 -18.51 17.49
CA ALA A 129 2.18 -19.30 17.77
C ALA A 129 1.69 -20.73 17.88
N GLU A 130 2.27 -21.60 17.06
CA GLU A 130 2.09 -23.03 17.20
C GLU A 130 2.42 -23.31 18.66
N VAL A 131 1.37 -23.46 19.48
CA VAL A 131 1.49 -23.93 20.84
C VAL A 131 1.84 -25.38 20.66
N ALA A 132 3.14 -25.62 20.50
CA ALA A 132 3.72 -26.93 20.64
C ALA A 132 3.25 -27.46 22.00
N LYS A 133 2.42 -28.49 21.93
CA LYS A 133 2.13 -29.39 23.04
C LYS A 133 2.57 -30.77 22.62
#